data_AF-A0A2V5S5D5-F1
#
_entry.id   AF-A0A2V5S5D5-F1
#
_cell.length_a   1.000
_cell.length_b   1.000
_cell.length_c   1.000
_cell.angle_alpha   90.00
_cell.angle_beta   90.00
_cell.angle_gamma   90.00
#
_symmetry.space_group_name_H-M   'P 1'
#
loop_
_entity.id
_entity.type
_entity.pdbx_description
1 polymer ?
#
loop_
_entity_poly.entity_id
_entity_poly.type
_entity_poly.pdbx_seq_one_letter_code
_entity_poly.pdbx_strand_id
1 'polypeptide(L)'
;NQSGNSQTLYYFTTDISDGGIHSNPGFLKFCQHFGVGSSLLKSSSYLLFEGGFGTIRNFILDHSRLIVQDDAGIPLDYFSRDKWNIRLFGNYIGPIEIFKQHYQPKLQDLYAQSNPPPLEFNFGYRWNYKESNLMVIQRN
;
A
#
# COMPACT_ATOMS: atom_id res chain seq x y z
N ASN A 1 19.35 -7.23 -7.36
CA ASN A 1 20.29 -7.50 -6.24
C ASN A 1 21.69 -7.10 -6.72
N GLN A 2 22.67 -6.82 -5.85
CA GLN A 2 24.06 -6.61 -6.31
C GLN A 2 24.79 -7.95 -6.60
N SER A 3 24.14 -9.09 -6.32
CA SER A 3 24.76 -10.41 -6.45
C SER A 3 24.78 -10.95 -7.89
N GLY A 4 24.06 -10.34 -8.83
CA GLY A 4 24.00 -10.81 -10.23
C GLY A 4 23.25 -12.12 -10.43
N ASN A 5 22.62 -12.65 -9.38
CA ASN A 5 21.81 -13.86 -9.46
C ASN A 5 20.56 -13.60 -10.30
N SER A 6 20.19 -14.59 -11.12
CA SER A 6 18.94 -14.56 -11.88
C SER A 6 17.74 -14.27 -10.97
N GLN A 7 16.85 -13.41 -11.42
CA GLN A 7 15.61 -13.06 -10.73
C GLN A 7 14.41 -13.40 -11.63
N THR A 8 13.34 -13.91 -11.03
CA THR A 8 12.10 -14.22 -11.74
C THR A 8 11.03 -13.19 -11.39
N LEU A 9 10.39 -12.62 -12.41
CA LEU A 9 9.22 -11.76 -12.27
C LEU A 9 7.98 -12.52 -12.73
N TYR A 10 6.97 -12.58 -11.87
CA TYR A 10 5.65 -13.11 -12.23
C TYR A 10 4.68 -11.93 -12.41
N TYR A 11 3.96 -11.91 -13.54
CA TYR A 11 2.93 -10.93 -13.84
C TYR A 11 1.59 -11.63 -14.01
N PHE A 12 0.55 -11.13 -13.33
CA PHE A 12 -0.76 -11.74 -13.29
C PHE A 12 -1.85 -10.73 -13.64
N THR A 13 -2.86 -11.20 -14.36
CA THR A 13 -4.17 -10.54 -14.45
C THR A 13 -5.16 -11.42 -13.71
N THR A 14 -5.73 -10.90 -12.61
CA THR A 14 -6.68 -11.65 -11.78
C THR A 14 -7.62 -10.70 -11.04
N ASP A 15 -8.79 -11.20 -10.69
CA ASP A 15 -9.75 -10.47 -9.85
C ASP A 15 -9.39 -10.67 -8.37
N ILE A 16 -8.93 -9.59 -7.74
CA ILE A 16 -8.53 -9.57 -6.33
C ILE A 16 -9.66 -9.12 -5.39
N SER A 17 -10.89 -8.98 -5.89
CA SER A 17 -12.05 -8.81 -5.01
C SER A 17 -12.27 -10.07 -4.17
N ASP A 18 -12.99 -9.93 -3.06
CA ASP A 18 -13.32 -11.05 -2.18
C ASP A 18 -14.07 -12.16 -2.93
N GLY A 19 -15.00 -11.80 -3.83
CA GLY A 19 -15.71 -12.74 -4.68
C GLY A 19 -14.80 -13.42 -5.71
N GLY A 20 -13.89 -12.66 -6.33
CA GLY A 20 -12.90 -13.18 -7.27
C GLY A 20 -11.94 -14.17 -6.63
N ILE A 21 -11.40 -13.82 -5.45
CA ILE A 21 -10.50 -14.67 -4.66
C ILE A 21 -11.22 -15.92 -4.17
N HIS A 22 -12.47 -15.80 -3.71
CA HIS A 22 -13.25 -16.95 -3.28
C HIS A 22 -13.48 -17.94 -4.44
N SER A 23 -13.81 -17.42 -5.62
CA SER A 23 -14.07 -18.23 -6.82
C SER A 23 -12.79 -18.81 -7.43
N ASN A 24 -11.66 -18.12 -7.29
CA ASN A 24 -10.35 -18.55 -7.81
C ASN A 24 -9.22 -18.27 -6.79
N PRO A 25 -9.03 -19.15 -5.78
CA PRO A 25 -8.05 -18.92 -4.71
C PRO A 25 -6.60 -19.18 -5.14
N GLY A 26 -6.36 -19.61 -6.38
CA GLY A 26 -5.06 -20.03 -6.87
C GLY A 26 -4.00 -18.94 -6.76
N PHE A 27 -4.37 -17.68 -7.02
CA PHE A 27 -3.46 -16.54 -6.92
C PHE A 27 -2.93 -16.34 -5.49
N LEU A 28 -3.80 -16.29 -4.49
CA LEU A 28 -3.36 -16.14 -3.10
C LEU A 28 -2.57 -17.35 -2.61
N LYS A 29 -2.95 -18.57 -3.01
CA LYS A 29 -2.17 -19.77 -2.68
C LYS A 29 -0.76 -19.73 -3.28
N PHE A 30 -0.64 -19.25 -4.52
CA PHE A 30 0.65 -19.03 -5.16
C PHE A 30 1.49 -18.02 -4.38
N CYS A 31 0.92 -16.85 -4.02
CA CYS A 31 1.63 -15.85 -3.22
C CYS A 31 2.03 -16.40 -1.83
N GLN A 32 1.13 -17.14 -1.17
CA GLN A 32 1.35 -17.71 0.15
C GLN A 32 2.54 -18.68 0.19
N HIS A 33 2.79 -19.41 -0.91
CA HIS A 33 3.92 -20.33 -1.01
C HIS A 33 5.29 -19.64 -0.81
N PHE A 34 5.41 -18.36 -1.14
CA PHE A 34 6.64 -17.59 -0.93
C PHE A 34 6.82 -17.08 0.52
N GLY A 35 5.82 -17.27 1.38
CA GLY A 35 5.85 -16.84 2.79
C GLY A 35 5.71 -15.32 2.95
N VAL A 36 6.31 -14.79 4.02
CA VAL A 36 6.23 -13.36 4.37
C VAL A 36 7.26 -12.56 3.57
N GLY A 37 6.84 -11.48 2.91
CA GLY A 37 7.68 -10.66 2.05
C GLY A 37 7.51 -9.15 2.25
N SER A 38 7.67 -8.41 1.16
CA SER A 38 7.44 -6.97 1.09
C SER A 38 6.35 -6.68 0.05
N SER A 39 5.51 -5.70 0.33
CA SER A 39 4.42 -5.27 -0.56
C SER A 39 4.62 -3.84 -1.02
N LEU A 40 4.30 -3.57 -2.29
CA LEU A 40 4.29 -2.25 -2.90
C LEU A 40 2.88 -1.98 -3.44
N LEU A 41 2.24 -0.91 -2.95
CA LEU A 41 0.96 -0.43 -3.44
C LEU A 41 1.18 0.96 -4.03
N LYS A 42 0.79 1.16 -5.28
CA LYS A 42 0.97 2.44 -5.96
C LYS A 42 -0.24 2.70 -6.84
N SER A 43 -0.93 3.82 -6.62
CA SER A 43 -2.10 4.19 -7.41
C SER A 43 -3.15 3.07 -7.45
N SER A 44 -3.38 2.40 -6.32
CA SER A 44 -4.22 1.18 -6.23
C SER A 44 -5.73 1.45 -6.23
N SER A 45 -6.17 2.56 -6.84
CA SER A 45 -7.57 2.95 -7.02
C SER A 45 -8.41 2.93 -5.74
N TYR A 46 -7.75 3.11 -4.59
CA TYR A 46 -8.38 3.07 -3.26
C TYR A 46 -9.18 1.78 -3.01
N LEU A 47 -8.93 0.69 -3.75
CA LEU A 47 -9.72 -0.55 -3.65
C LEU A 47 -9.67 -1.14 -2.24
N LEU A 48 -8.56 -0.97 -1.53
CA LEU A 48 -8.37 -1.49 -0.17
C LEU A 48 -9.12 -0.68 0.89
N PHE A 49 -9.81 0.40 0.52
CA PHE A 49 -10.79 1.08 1.37
C PHE A 49 -12.14 0.37 1.37
N GLU A 50 -12.44 -0.33 0.28
CA GLU A 50 -13.76 -0.89 0.04
C GLU A 50 -13.98 -2.21 0.81
N GLY A 51 -15.25 -2.51 1.07
CA GLY A 51 -15.65 -3.71 1.79
C GLY A 51 -15.40 -5.01 1.02
N GLY A 52 -15.37 -4.96 -0.32
CA GLY A 52 -15.19 -6.12 -1.20
C GLY A 52 -13.75 -6.52 -1.49
N PHE A 53 -12.77 -5.98 -0.75
CA PHE A 53 -11.35 -6.29 -0.90
C PHE A 53 -10.69 -6.64 0.45
N GLY A 54 -11.48 -7.11 1.42
CA GLY A 54 -10.99 -7.42 2.76
C GLY A 54 -9.98 -8.55 2.79
N THR A 55 -10.16 -9.56 1.94
CA THR A 55 -9.31 -10.76 1.87
C THR A 55 -7.90 -10.41 1.41
N ILE A 56 -7.76 -9.65 0.32
CA ILE A 56 -6.44 -9.22 -0.17
C ILE A 56 -5.79 -8.23 0.79
N ARG A 57 -6.56 -7.31 1.38
CA ARG A 57 -6.05 -6.37 2.41
C ARG A 57 -5.46 -7.12 3.60
N ASN A 58 -6.19 -8.09 4.15
CA ASN A 58 -5.72 -8.89 5.28
C ASN A 58 -4.53 -9.77 4.90
N PHE A 59 -4.54 -10.36 3.70
CA PHE A 59 -3.41 -11.12 3.19
C PHE A 59 -2.13 -10.28 3.15
N ILE A 60 -2.19 -9.05 2.60
CA ILE A 60 -1.06 -8.12 2.58
C ILE A 60 -0.59 -7.79 3.99
N LEU A 61 -1.51 -7.46 4.90
CA LEU A 61 -1.16 -7.16 6.29
C LEU A 61 -0.45 -8.34 6.94
N ASP A 62 -0.99 -9.55 6.83
CA ASP A 62 -0.47 -10.76 7.48
C ASP A 62 0.84 -11.28 6.88
N HIS A 63 1.06 -11.09 5.57
CA HIS A 63 2.20 -11.64 4.85
C HIS A 63 3.25 -10.59 4.45
N SER A 64 3.22 -9.40 5.06
CA SER A 64 4.24 -8.37 4.85
C SER A 64 5.05 -8.05 6.10
N ARG A 65 6.38 -7.94 5.96
CA ARG A 65 7.26 -7.26 6.93
C ARG A 65 7.42 -5.78 6.62
N LEU A 66 7.23 -5.41 5.36
CA LEU A 66 7.37 -4.06 4.83
C LEU A 66 6.25 -3.81 3.83
N ILE A 67 5.55 -2.69 3.99
CA ILE A 67 4.57 -2.19 3.03
C ILE A 67 5.01 -0.78 2.64
N VAL A 68 5.16 -0.55 1.34
CA VAL A 68 5.44 0.77 0.77
C VAL A 68 4.21 1.19 -0.02
N GLN A 69 3.58 2.32 0.34
CA GLN A 69 2.33 2.74 -0.28
C GLN A 69 2.15 4.26 -0.37
N ASP A 70 1.35 4.71 -1.34
CA ASP A 70 0.72 6.04 -1.33
C ASP A 70 -0.57 6.02 -0.50
N ASP A 71 -1.30 7.13 -0.45
CA ASP A 71 -2.59 7.21 0.25
C ASP A 71 -3.70 6.35 -0.38
N ALA A 72 -3.49 5.87 -1.62
CA ALA A 72 -4.41 4.96 -2.32
C ALA A 72 -4.30 3.48 -1.88
N GLY A 73 -3.34 3.15 -1.02
CA GLY A 73 -3.10 1.81 -0.48
C GLY A 73 -4.10 1.40 0.61
N ILE A 74 -3.61 0.71 1.64
CA ILE A 74 -4.41 0.31 2.81
C ILE A 74 -4.68 1.56 3.67
N PRO A 75 -5.93 1.79 4.16
CA PRO A 75 -6.22 2.90 5.05
C PRO A 75 -5.40 2.86 6.34
N LEU A 76 -5.00 4.03 6.85
CA LEU A 76 -4.16 4.19 8.04
C LEU A 76 -4.71 3.44 9.25
N ASP A 77 -6.04 3.39 9.39
CA ASP A 77 -6.71 2.76 10.54
C ASP A 77 -6.53 1.24 10.63
N TYR A 78 -6.07 0.57 9.56
CA TYR A 78 -5.72 -0.85 9.61
C TYR A 78 -4.31 -1.12 10.16
N PHE A 79 -3.48 -0.09 10.35
CA PHE A 79 -2.13 -0.22 10.89
C PHE A 79 -2.11 0.08 12.39
N SER A 80 -2.21 -0.97 13.19
CA SER A 80 -2.11 -0.84 14.65
C SER A 80 -0.69 -0.47 15.07
N ARG A 81 -0.54 0.57 15.90
CA ARG A 81 0.77 1.13 16.29
C ARG A 81 1.62 0.18 17.15
N ASP A 82 1.00 -0.82 17.78
CA ASP A 82 1.69 -1.89 18.50
C ASP A 82 2.41 -2.88 17.55
N LYS A 83 1.94 -3.00 16.30
CA LYS A 83 2.48 -3.94 15.31
C LYS A 83 3.32 -3.27 14.23
N TRP A 84 3.05 -2.00 13.95
CA TRP A 84 3.62 -1.30 12.79
C TRP A 84 4.26 0.02 13.18
N ASN A 85 5.46 0.24 12.65
CA ASN A 85 6.13 1.52 12.61
C ASN A 85 5.88 2.18 11.23
N ILE A 86 5.43 3.43 11.23
CA ILE A 86 5.08 4.18 10.01
C ILE A 86 6.05 5.35 9.85
N ARG A 87 6.73 5.39 8.70
CA ARG A 87 7.55 6.52 8.27
C ARG A 87 6.91 7.21 7.07
N LEU A 88 6.83 8.53 7.13
CA LEU A 88 6.22 9.36 6.09
C LEU A 88 7.29 10.05 5.24
N PHE A 89 6.96 10.31 3.98
CA PHE A 89 7.77 11.09 3.03
C PHE A 89 6.85 11.91 2.12
N GLY A 90 7.34 13.05 1.65
CA GLY A 90 6.60 13.94 0.75
C GLY A 90 5.47 14.68 1.44
N ASN A 91 4.41 14.99 0.69
CA ASN A 91 3.31 15.83 1.15
C ASN A 91 1.96 15.14 0.94
N TYR A 92 1.19 14.96 2.00
CA TYR A 92 -0.20 14.54 1.89
C TYR A 92 -1.10 15.76 1.69
N ILE A 93 -1.67 15.88 0.49
CA ILE A 93 -2.63 16.93 0.12
C ILE A 93 -4.02 16.37 -0.18
N GLY A 94 -4.25 15.11 0.18
CA GLY A 94 -5.47 14.37 -0.10
C GLY A 94 -5.53 13.73 -1.50
N PRO A 95 -6.52 12.84 -1.70
CA PRO A 95 -6.75 12.15 -2.97
C PRO A 95 -6.98 13.09 -4.16
N ILE A 96 -6.85 12.55 -5.37
CA ILE A 96 -7.33 13.23 -6.58
C ILE A 96 -8.87 13.31 -6.58
N GLU A 97 -9.44 14.20 -7.39
CA GLU A 97 -10.88 14.56 -7.35
C GLU A 97 -11.83 13.35 -7.40
N ILE A 98 -11.55 12.35 -8.26
CA ILE A 98 -12.39 11.15 -8.40
C ILE A 98 -12.36 10.22 -7.17
N PHE A 99 -11.41 10.42 -6.26
CA PHE A 99 -11.21 9.63 -5.04
C PHE A 99 -11.31 10.46 -3.77
N LYS A 100 -11.79 11.71 -3.84
CA LYS A 100 -11.81 12.66 -2.70
C LYS A 100 -12.54 12.14 -1.45
N GLN A 101 -13.49 11.22 -1.63
CA GLN A 101 -14.19 10.55 -0.53
C GLN A 101 -13.28 9.73 0.38
N HIS A 102 -12.09 9.33 -0.10
CA HIS A 102 -11.11 8.54 0.66
C HIS A 102 -10.10 9.41 1.43
N TYR A 103 -10.41 10.69 1.63
CA TYR A 103 -9.60 11.56 2.48
C TYR A 103 -9.46 10.99 3.89
N GLN A 104 -8.25 11.04 4.46
CA GLN A 104 -7.92 10.47 5.76
C GLN A 104 -7.48 11.59 6.72
N PRO A 105 -8.38 12.11 7.59
CA PRO A 105 -8.04 13.18 8.54
C PRO A 105 -6.87 12.81 9.46
N LYS A 106 -6.83 11.58 9.97
CA LYS A 106 -5.72 11.10 10.81
C LYS A 106 -4.38 11.06 10.08
N LEU A 107 -4.38 10.82 8.76
CA LEU A 107 -3.17 10.86 7.96
C LEU A 107 -2.70 12.31 7.79
N GLN A 108 -3.62 13.24 7.54
CA GLN A 108 -3.32 14.68 7.52
C GLN A 108 -2.67 15.13 8.83
N ASP A 109 -3.27 14.77 9.96
CA ASP A 109 -2.74 15.10 11.28
C ASP A 109 -1.32 14.54 11.48
N LEU A 110 -1.08 13.30 11.03
CA LEU A 110 0.23 12.66 11.13
C LEU A 110 1.27 13.39 10.27
N TYR A 111 0.95 13.80 9.05
CA TYR A 111 1.84 14.60 8.20
C TYR A 111 2.13 15.97 8.83
N ALA A 112 1.11 16.65 9.38
CA ALA A 112 1.27 17.94 10.03
C ALA A 112 2.18 17.90 11.27
N GLN A 113 2.18 16.78 11.99
CA GLN A 113 2.94 16.62 13.24
C GLN A 113 4.36 16.07 13.04
N SER A 114 4.68 15.46 11.90
CA SER A 114 5.92 14.67 11.72
C SER A 114 6.97 15.28 10.79
N ASN A 115 6.69 16.45 10.18
CA ASN A 115 7.56 17.14 9.22
C ASN A 115 8.34 16.19 8.28
N PRO A 116 7.64 15.44 7.40
CA PRO A 116 8.27 14.39 6.60
C PRO A 116 9.36 14.93 5.65
N PRO A 117 10.46 14.18 5.44
CA PRO A 117 11.44 14.55 4.42
C PRO A 117 10.79 14.59 3.02
N PRO A 118 11.28 15.45 2.12
CA PRO A 118 10.74 15.56 0.76
C PRO A 118 10.93 14.26 -0.02
N LEU A 119 10.02 14.01 -0.97
CA LEU A 119 10.12 12.94 -1.94
C LEU A 119 10.61 13.52 -3.26
N GLU A 120 11.78 13.10 -3.75
CA GLU A 120 12.40 13.69 -4.97
C GLU A 120 12.01 12.96 -6.27
N PHE A 121 10.94 12.17 -6.22
CA PHE A 121 10.42 11.42 -7.36
C PHE A 121 8.90 11.26 -7.27
N ASN A 122 8.27 11.03 -8.42
CA ASN A 122 6.82 10.87 -8.50
C ASN A 122 6.36 9.54 -7.90
N PHE A 123 5.36 9.59 -7.02
CA PHE A 123 4.72 8.40 -6.46
C PHE A 123 3.20 8.60 -6.34
N GLY A 124 2.43 7.52 -6.50
CA GLY A 124 0.97 7.60 -6.63
C GLY A 124 0.44 8.31 -7.90
N TYR A 125 -0.73 8.92 -7.78
CA TYR A 125 -1.53 9.49 -8.89
C TYR A 125 -1.05 10.85 -9.42
N ARG A 126 -0.30 11.62 -8.63
CA ARG A 126 0.05 12.99 -8.98
C ARG A 126 1.34 13.04 -9.78
N TRP A 127 1.34 13.83 -10.86
CA TRP A 127 2.49 13.97 -11.77
C TRP A 127 3.58 14.90 -11.21
N ASN A 128 3.20 15.80 -10.31
CA ASN A 128 4.11 16.70 -9.60
C ASN A 128 4.59 16.00 -8.33
N TYR A 129 5.87 15.62 -8.26
CA TYR A 129 6.42 14.89 -7.11
C TYR A 129 6.25 15.66 -5.80
N LYS A 130 6.18 16.99 -5.85
CA LYS A 130 5.97 17.83 -4.66
C LYS A 130 4.61 17.61 -4.03
N GLU A 131 3.67 17.01 -4.75
CA GLU A 131 2.34 16.62 -4.28
C GLU A 131 2.23 15.12 -4.01
N SER A 132 3.32 14.36 -4.19
CA SER A 132 3.34 12.94 -3.88
C SER A 132 3.53 12.71 -2.39
N ASN A 133 2.87 11.69 -1.88
CA ASN A 133 3.07 11.18 -0.54
C ASN A 133 3.54 9.72 -0.60
N LEU A 134 4.27 9.28 0.43
CA LEU A 134 4.73 7.91 0.53
C LEU A 134 4.78 7.51 2.01
N MET A 135 4.29 6.31 2.29
CA MET A 135 4.37 5.66 3.58
C MET A 135 5.25 4.43 3.45
N VAL A 136 6.24 4.33 4.34
CA VAL A 136 7.04 3.12 4.55
C VAL A 136 6.62 2.55 5.90
N ILE A 137 5.94 1.41 5.86
CA ILE A 137 5.25 0.81 6.99
C ILE A 137 5.94 -0.53 7.29
N GLN A 138 6.64 -0.59 8.41
CA GLN A 138 7.48 -1.74 8.76
C GLN A 138 6.93 -2.42 10.00
N ARG A 139 6.86 -3.74 9.98
CA ARG A 139 6.43 -4.55 11.12
C ARG A 139 7.51 -4.47 12.22
N ASN A 140 7.07 -4.26 13.46
CA ASN A 140 7.91 -4.24 14.66
C ASN A 140 8.65 -5.58 14.86
#